data_AF-A0A3Q9IMI1-F1
#
_entry.id   AF-A0A3Q9IMI1-F1
#
_cell.length_a   1.000
_cell.length_b   1.000
_cell.length_c   1.000
_cell.angle_alpha   90.00
_cell.angle_beta   90.00
_cell.angle_gamma   90.00
#
_symmetry.space_group_name_H-M   'P 1'
#
loop_
_entity.id
_entity.type
_entity.pdbx_description
1 polymer ?
#
loop_
_entity_poly.entity_id
_entity_poly.type
_entity_poly.pdbx_seq_one_letter_code
_entity_poly.pdbx_strand_id
1 'polypeptide(L)'
;MDFDAAMAAHADWKVNLRIAMETRAHVDVERASSDCNCALGRWLHGEAKSRLAGDRTYLQCVEAHRDFHKSAGEIAVAINRGDTATAARLLEGGSPFSTASLQVAVAIRRLKTAVPA
;
A
#
# COMPACT_ATOMS: atom_id res chain seq x y z
N MET A 1 -15.22 2.64 -8.12
CA MET A 1 -13.98 2.84 -7.32
C MET A 1 -13.48 4.26 -7.55
N ASP A 2 -13.18 5.01 -6.49
CA ASP A 2 -12.50 6.31 -6.62
C ASP A 2 -10.97 6.13 -6.60
N PHE A 3 -10.38 6.09 -7.79
CA PHE A 3 -8.94 5.88 -7.93
C PHE A 3 -8.10 7.07 -7.43
N ASP A 4 -8.63 8.29 -7.49
CA ASP A 4 -7.90 9.48 -7.04
C ASP A 4 -7.82 9.50 -5.51
N ALA A 5 -8.92 9.18 -4.83
CA ALA A 5 -8.93 8.98 -3.39
C ALA A 5 -8.00 7.82 -2.95
N ALA A 6 -7.96 6.72 -3.72
CA ALA A 6 -7.04 5.63 -3.43
C ALA A 6 -5.57 6.05 -3.55
N MET A 7 -5.18 6.77 -4.60
CA MET A 7 -3.80 7.24 -4.74
C MET A 7 -3.40 8.18 -3.61
N ALA A 8 -4.27 9.11 -3.22
CA ALA A 8 -4.04 10.01 -2.09
C ALA A 8 -3.83 9.23 -0.79
N ALA A 9 -4.74 8.30 -0.48
CA ALA A 9 -4.62 7.45 0.72
C ALA A 9 -3.31 6.64 0.75
N HIS A 10 -2.82 6.17 -0.41
CA HIS A 10 -1.54 5.44 -0.49
C HIS A 10 -0.33 6.35 -0.33
N ALA A 11 -0.39 7.59 -0.83
CA ALA A 11 0.67 8.58 -0.63
C ALA A 11 0.82 8.95 0.86
N ASP A 12 -0.28 9.03 1.59
CA ASP A 12 -0.30 9.40 3.01
C ASP A 12 0.37 8.35 3.93
N TRP A 13 0.45 7.08 3.52
CA TRP A 13 1.04 6.01 4.34
C TRP A 13 2.48 6.32 4.76
N LYS A 14 3.31 6.87 3.87
CA LYS A 14 4.70 7.20 4.21
C LYS A 14 4.78 8.26 5.31
N VAL A 15 3.89 9.25 5.24
CA VAL A 15 3.80 10.32 6.24
C VAL A 15 3.28 9.75 7.56
N ASN A 16 2.21 8.96 7.53
CA ASN A 16 1.61 8.35 8.70
C ASN A 16 2.56 7.40 9.43
N LEU A 17 3.30 6.56 8.71
CA LEU A 17 4.31 5.66 9.30
C LEU A 17 5.47 6.44 9.91
N ARG A 18 5.89 7.55 9.29
CA ARG A 18 6.94 8.42 9.85
C ARG A 18 6.48 9.11 11.13
N ILE A 19 5.26 9.65 11.15
CA ILE A 19 4.65 10.23 12.35
C ILE A 19 4.53 9.17 13.45
N ALA A 20 4.06 7.97 13.13
CA ALA A 20 3.94 6.89 14.11
C ALA A 20 5.30 6.48 14.68
N MET A 21 6.34 6.40 13.85
CA MET A 21 7.71 6.15 14.29
C MET A 21 8.21 7.25 15.24
N GLU A 22 8.04 8.52 14.89
CA GLU A 22 8.52 9.67 15.67
C GLU A 22 7.78 9.81 17.01
N THR A 23 6.48 9.58 16.99
CA THR A 23 5.61 9.66 18.18
C THR A 23 5.58 8.36 18.99
N ARG A 24 6.23 7.29 18.51
CA ARG A 24 6.14 5.93 19.05
C ARG A 24 4.70 5.43 19.19
N ALA A 25 3.83 5.88 18.29
CA ALA A 25 2.45 5.44 18.25
C ALA A 25 2.38 4.00 17.75
N HIS A 26 1.54 3.19 18.41
CA HIS A 26 1.30 1.82 18.00
C HIS A 26 0.57 1.78 16.64
N VAL A 27 1.09 0.99 15.71
CA VAL A 27 0.49 0.75 14.39
C VAL A 27 -0.17 -0.63 14.38
N ASP A 28 -1.40 -0.73 13.90
CA ASP A 28 -2.05 -2.02 13.69
C ASP A 28 -1.36 -2.77 12.54
N VAL A 29 -0.53 -3.76 12.87
CA VAL A 29 0.26 -4.54 11.91
C VAL A 29 -0.63 -5.36 11.00
N GLU A 30 -1.66 -6.01 11.55
CA GLU A 30 -2.56 -6.87 10.75
C GLU A 30 -3.28 -6.03 9.69
N ARG A 31 -3.76 -4.85 10.09
CA ARG A 31 -4.39 -3.93 9.15
C ARG A 31 -3.40 -3.32 8.16
N ALA A 32 -2.17 -3.01 8.57
CA ALA A 32 -1.15 -2.47 7.68
C ALA A 32 -0.66 -3.50 6.64
N SER A 33 -0.51 -4.75 7.04
CA SER A 33 -0.09 -5.87 6.18
C SER A 33 -1.16 -6.37 5.21
N SER A 34 -2.43 -6.12 5.51
CA SER A 34 -3.55 -6.64 4.72
C SER A 34 -3.81 -5.80 3.47
N ASP A 35 -3.68 -6.45 2.32
CA ASP A 35 -4.04 -5.91 1.01
C ASP A 35 -5.55 -6.02 0.71
N CYS A 36 -6.35 -6.45 1.69
CA CYS A 36 -7.81 -6.59 1.56
C CYS A 36 -8.58 -5.56 2.41
N ASN A 37 -7.90 -4.86 3.35
CA ASN A 37 -8.56 -4.03 4.35
C ASN A 37 -8.70 -2.54 3.95
N CYS A 38 -7.98 -2.08 2.94
CA CYS A 38 -8.14 -0.70 2.43
C CYS A 38 -9.27 -0.64 1.37
N ALA A 39 -9.73 0.57 1.03
CA ALA A 39 -10.83 0.75 0.06
C ALA A 39 -10.49 0.14 -1.31
N LEU A 40 -9.26 0.36 -1.79
CA LEU A 40 -8.77 -0.24 -3.03
C LEU A 40 -8.70 -1.77 -2.93
N GLY A 41 -8.12 -2.30 -1.85
CA GLY A 41 -7.99 -3.74 -1.61
C GLY A 41 -9.33 -4.47 -1.61
N ARG A 42 -10.34 -3.93 -0.90
CA ARG A 42 -11.70 -4.47 -0.93
C ARG A 42 -12.28 -4.52 -2.34
N TRP A 43 -12.05 -3.48 -3.13
CA TRP A 43 -12.53 -3.42 -4.50
C TRP A 43 -11.76 -4.38 -5.42
N LEU A 44 -10.43 -4.44 -5.31
CA LEU A 44 -9.55 -5.34 -6.07
C LEU A 44 -9.92 -6.80 -5.85
N HIS A 45 -10.14 -7.21 -4.60
CA HIS A 45 -10.46 -8.60 -4.25
C HIS A 45 -11.95 -8.95 -4.34
N GLY A 46 -12.82 -7.93 -4.47
CA GLY A 46 -14.26 -8.07 -4.63
C GLY A 46 -14.71 -7.86 -6.08
N GLU A 47 -15.32 -6.69 -6.33
CA GLU A 47 -15.96 -6.36 -7.61
C GLU A 47 -14.99 -6.48 -8.80
N ALA A 48 -13.78 -5.94 -8.68
CA ALA A 48 -12.80 -5.94 -9.76
C ALA A 48 -12.40 -7.37 -10.15
N LYS A 49 -12.21 -8.26 -9.17
CA LYS A 49 -11.88 -9.66 -9.41
C LYS A 49 -12.89 -10.35 -10.32
N SER A 50 -14.18 -10.09 -10.08
CA SER A 50 -15.26 -10.70 -10.88
C SER A 50 -15.29 -10.20 -12.33
N ARG A 51 -14.79 -8.99 -12.58
CA ARG A 51 -14.85 -8.32 -13.89
C ARG A 51 -13.54 -8.39 -14.68
N LEU A 52 -12.40 -8.44 -13.99
CA LEU A 52 -11.08 -8.15 -14.55
C LEU A 52 -10.04 -9.25 -14.26
N ALA A 53 -10.43 -10.41 -13.72
CA ALA A 53 -9.47 -11.47 -13.33
C ALA A 53 -8.50 -11.94 -14.43
N GLY A 54 -8.87 -11.82 -15.71
CA GLY A 54 -7.99 -12.14 -16.85
C GLY A 54 -7.19 -10.95 -17.38
N ASP A 55 -7.44 -9.72 -16.90
CA ASP A 55 -6.77 -8.52 -17.36
C ASP A 55 -5.39 -8.37 -16.71
N ARG A 56 -4.36 -8.14 -17.54
CA ARG A 56 -2.98 -8.02 -17.08
C ARG A 56 -2.75 -6.78 -16.22
N THR A 57 -3.44 -5.68 -16.50
CA THR A 57 -3.30 -4.43 -15.74
C THR A 57 -3.90 -4.58 -14.35
N TYR A 58 -5.03 -5.28 -14.23
CA TYR A 58 -5.62 -5.66 -12.95
C TYR A 58 -4.67 -6.54 -12.13
N LEU A 59 -4.15 -7.63 -12.72
CA LEU A 59 -3.24 -8.54 -12.02
C LEU A 59 -1.97 -7.83 -11.51
N GLN A 60 -1.40 -6.93 -12.32
CA GLN A 60 -0.27 -6.09 -11.92
C GLN A 60 -0.61 -5.15 -10.77
N CYS A 61 -1.84 -4.61 -10.73
CA CYS A 61 -2.28 -3.76 -9.64
C CYS A 61 -2.48 -4.55 -8.34
N VAL A 62 -3.02 -5.76 -8.40
CA VAL A 62 -3.16 -6.65 -7.24
C VAL A 62 -1.78 -6.98 -6.65
N GLU A 63 -0.82 -7.33 -7.50
CA GLU A 63 0.55 -7.64 -7.08
C GLU A 63 1.25 -6.45 -6.43
N ALA A 64 1.25 -5.29 -7.10
CA ALA A 64 1.88 -4.08 -6.56
C ALA A 64 1.23 -3.62 -5.24
N HIS A 65 -0.09 -3.79 -5.12
CA HIS A 65 -0.83 -3.46 -3.90
C HIS A 65 -0.46 -4.37 -2.73
N ARG A 66 -0.36 -5.69 -2.98
CA ARG A 66 0.07 -6.67 -1.97
C ARG A 66 1.48 -6.36 -1.48
N ASP A 67 2.40 -6.09 -2.39
CA ASP A 67 3.81 -5.85 -2.05
C ASP A 67 4.00 -4.55 -1.26
N PHE A 68 3.19 -3.52 -1.56
CA PHE A 68 3.11 -2.30 -0.77
C PHE A 68 2.66 -2.57 0.67
N HIS A 69 1.53 -3.25 0.85
CA HIS A 69 0.98 -3.53 2.18
C HIS A 69 1.89 -4.46 2.99
N LYS A 70 2.51 -5.47 2.36
CA LYS A 70 3.54 -6.29 3.01
C LYS A 70 4.67 -5.42 3.58
N SER A 71 5.21 -4.51 2.77
CA SER A 71 6.29 -3.60 3.20
C SER A 71 5.84 -2.63 4.31
N ALA A 72 4.60 -2.12 4.23
CA ALA A 72 4.03 -1.28 5.30
C ALA A 72 3.91 -2.03 6.63
N GLY A 73 3.54 -3.31 6.57
CA GLY A 73 3.51 -4.21 7.73
C GLY A 73 4.87 -4.42 8.39
N GLU A 74 5.92 -4.61 7.59
CA GLU A 74 7.30 -4.76 8.10
C GLU A 74 7.75 -3.49 8.86
N ILE A 75 7.41 -2.31 8.34
CA ILE A 75 7.66 -1.03 9.02
C ILE A 75 6.85 -0.93 10.31
N ALA A 76 5.57 -1.29 10.29
CA ALA A 76 4.70 -1.27 11.46
C ALA A 76 5.25 -2.16 12.60
N VAL A 77 5.77 -3.35 12.27
CA VAL A 77 6.43 -4.23 13.25
C VAL A 77 7.67 -3.56 13.86
N ALA A 78 8.51 -2.92 13.05
CA ALA A 78 9.69 -2.22 13.56
C ALA A 78 9.31 -1.04 14.49
N ILE A 79 8.30 -0.26 14.11
CA ILE A 79 7.75 0.85 14.93
C ILE A 79 7.25 0.32 16.27
N ASN A 80 6.43 -0.73 16.27
CA ASN A 80 5.85 -1.28 17.51
C ASN A 80 6.89 -1.90 18.45
N ARG A 81 8.04 -2.33 17.92
CA ARG A 81 9.18 -2.80 18.73
C ARG A 81 10.04 -1.65 19.28
N GLY A 82 9.76 -0.41 18.90
CA GLY A 82 10.60 0.74 19.22
C GLY A 82 11.92 0.77 18.47
N ASP A 83 12.10 -0.08 17.44
CA ASP A 83 13.30 -0.12 16.61
C ASP A 83 13.22 0.96 15.53
N THR A 84 13.43 2.21 15.96
CA THR A 84 13.36 3.39 15.10
C THR A 84 14.46 3.40 14.04
N ALA A 85 15.61 2.78 14.30
CA ALA A 85 16.69 2.68 13.32
C ALA A 85 16.28 1.79 12.14
N THR A 86 15.72 0.61 12.40
CA THR A 86 15.19 -0.26 11.35
C THR A 86 14.00 0.39 10.64
N ALA A 87 13.05 0.98 11.37
CA ALA A 87 11.89 1.63 10.78
C ALA A 87 12.30 2.79 9.85
N ALA A 88 13.28 3.62 10.26
CA ALA A 88 13.79 4.72 9.44
C ALA A 88 14.42 4.20 8.15
N ARG A 89 15.29 3.19 8.23
CA ARG A 89 15.91 2.55 7.05
C ARG A 89 14.88 1.97 6.09
N LEU A 90 13.82 1.36 6.61
CA LEU A 90 12.74 0.81 5.78
C LEU A 90 11.88 1.91 5.13
N LEU A 91 11.87 3.14 5.66
CA LEU A 91 11.16 4.30 5.11
C LEU A 91 12.00 5.19 4.18
N GLU A 92 13.31 4.93 4.08
CA GLU A 92 14.24 5.70 3.27
C GLU A 92 14.00 5.55 1.75
N GLY A 93 14.52 6.50 0.97
CA GLY A 93 14.52 6.40 -0.48
C GLY A 93 15.31 5.19 -0.95
N GLY A 94 14.81 4.48 -1.96
CA GLY A 94 15.44 3.25 -2.47
C GLY A 94 15.16 1.99 -1.64
N SER A 95 14.47 2.11 -0.50
CA SER A 95 13.99 0.96 0.26
C SER A 95 12.94 0.15 -0.52
N PRO A 96 12.70 -1.12 -0.14
CA PRO A 96 11.60 -1.91 -0.69
C PRO A 96 10.24 -1.21 -0.58
N PHE A 97 9.95 -0.55 0.55
CA PHE A 97 8.71 0.22 0.71
C PHE A 97 8.63 1.40 -0.25
N SER A 98 9.72 2.16 -0.44
CA SER A 98 9.75 3.27 -1.39
C SER A 98 9.51 2.81 -2.83
N THR A 99 10.09 1.67 -3.22
CA THR A 99 9.88 1.06 -4.54
C THR A 99 8.42 0.58 -4.70
N ALA A 100 7.89 -0.14 -3.72
CA ALA A 100 6.52 -0.63 -3.73
C ALA A 100 5.49 0.53 -3.73
N SER A 101 5.77 1.62 -3.01
CA SER A 101 4.95 2.84 -3.00
C SER A 101 4.84 3.49 -4.39
N LEU A 102 5.95 3.55 -5.13
CA LEU A 102 5.94 4.05 -6.51
C LEU A 102 5.18 3.09 -7.44
N GLN A 103 5.44 1.78 -7.30
CA GLN A 103 4.82 0.76 -8.15
C GLN A 103 3.30 0.71 -7.98
N VAL A 104 2.79 0.78 -6.75
CA VAL A 104 1.34 0.78 -6.51
C VAL A 104 0.69 2.04 -7.07
N ALA A 105 1.31 3.22 -6.93
CA ALA A 105 0.78 4.47 -7.50
C ALA A 105 0.70 4.40 -9.04
N VAL A 106 1.74 3.87 -9.69
CA VAL A 106 1.75 3.65 -11.14
C VAL A 106 0.69 2.62 -11.56
N ALA A 107 0.56 1.53 -10.82
CA ALA A 107 -0.40 0.47 -11.14
C ALA A 107 -1.85 0.95 -10.99
N ILE A 108 -2.17 1.71 -9.93
CA ILE A 108 -3.48 2.34 -9.74
C ILE A 108 -3.80 3.27 -10.91
N ARG A 109 -2.85 4.12 -11.32
CA ARG A 109 -3.05 5.04 -12.45
C ARG A 109 -3.29 4.29 -13.77
N ARG A 110 -2.56 3.20 -14.02
CA ARG A 110 -2.77 2.37 -15.21
C ARG A 110 -4.13 1.71 -15.20
N LEU A 111 -4.55 1.16 -14.06
CA LEU A 111 -5.85 0.52 -13.91
C LEU A 111 -7.00 1.53 -14.09
N LYS A 112 -6.86 2.75 -13.56
CA LYS A 112 -7.80 3.86 -13.80
C LYS A 112 -7.99 4.13 -15.30
N THR A 113 -6.93 4.13 -16.09
CA THR A 113 -7.02 4.35 -17.54
C THR A 113 -7.62 3.14 -18.28
N ALA A 114 -7.39 1.93 -17.79
CA ALA A 114 -7.86 0.69 -18.43
C ALA A 114 -9.32 0.36 -18.11
N VAL A 115 -9.85 0.82 -16.97
CA VAL A 115 -11.23 0.57 -16.54
C VAL A 115 -12.10 1.77 -16.93
N PRO A 116 -13.04 1.62 -17.88
CA PRO A 116 -14.00 2.68 -18.20
C PRO A 116 -14.89 3.00 -16.98
N ALA A 117 -15.28 4.27 -16.88
CA ALA A 117 -16.11 4.81 -15.80
C ALA A 117 -17.46 4.09 -15.65
#